data_AF-A0A6C0D2M3-F1
#
_entry.id   AF-A0A6C0D2M3-F1
#
_cell.length_a   1.000
_cell.length_b   1.000
_cell.length_c   1.000
_cell.angle_alpha   90.00
_cell.angle_beta   90.00
_cell.angle_gamma   90.00
#
_symmetry.space_group_name_H-M   'P 1'
#
loop_
_entity.id
_entity.type
_entity.pdbx_description
1 polymer ?
#
loop_
_entity_poly.entity_id
_entity_poly.type
_entity_poly.pdbx_seq_one_letter_code
_entity_poly.pdbx_strand_id
1 'polypeptide(L)'
;MSIDFQDFTTLNTYVLLASANIDVATATVNQITTNTFPANYAAGVAITGLGELNGGILDDTNKSTALSQLGTLCTNIEAAITTGPTTLLPTIPTSGSITVTPGIYTLPYPPSFNFTSSQTIVCDGSGTYLFVANSNSVAGITLDGTITLLNGAIVTDIYWYTNSFSSGSLRDVTVGGYGMKGIFIQNSTNASKIILNQPTLDGCVYNNTGNVNLSAAELNSETLCFLRDTHILTNTGYKPIQNLSVGDLVLSYGSISESQIVSHSQPLFTPVKWIQHFKPSFKNSSTMPIHFQKDSLGVNIPQKDLWLSPFHGIFVEGKMTQAQQFINGTTIIQDFNVGEVEYFHFETEDHCAVDAEGVKSETFINMNYAIRNLPSINNNRNKERINFLCL
;
A
#
# COMPACT_ATOMS: atom_id res chain seq x y z
N MET A 1 12.19 -15.45 -10.09
CA MET A 1 13.11 -14.29 -10.02
C MET A 1 12.31 -13.21 -9.32
N SER A 2 12.65 -12.88 -8.08
CA SER A 2 11.90 -11.88 -7.30
C SER A 2 12.41 -10.50 -7.69
N ILE A 3 11.54 -9.66 -8.26
CA ILE A 3 11.80 -8.22 -8.31
C ILE A 3 11.40 -7.73 -6.93
N ASP A 4 12.38 -7.64 -6.03
CA ASP A 4 12.10 -7.21 -4.66
C ASP A 4 12.17 -5.68 -4.60
N PHE A 5 11.02 -5.06 -4.33
CA PHE A 5 10.94 -3.62 -4.18
C PHE A 5 11.75 -3.11 -2.97
N GLN A 6 12.10 -4.00 -2.03
CA GLN A 6 12.92 -3.71 -0.86
C GLN A 6 14.36 -3.30 -1.19
N ASP A 7 14.87 -3.68 -2.36
CA ASP A 7 16.21 -3.27 -2.81
C ASP A 7 16.30 -1.76 -3.11
N PHE A 8 15.16 -1.08 -3.28
CA PHE A 8 15.07 0.33 -3.70
C PHE A 8 14.66 1.25 -2.55
N THR A 9 15.49 1.26 -1.51
CA THR A 9 15.29 1.87 -0.18
C THR A 9 14.91 3.35 -0.16
N THR A 10 15.20 4.10 -1.22
CA THR A 10 14.84 5.52 -1.36
C THR A 10 13.62 5.68 -2.24
N LEU A 11 13.54 4.97 -3.37
CA LEU A 11 12.40 4.98 -4.29
C LEU A 11 11.11 4.57 -3.58
N ASN A 12 11.18 3.54 -2.75
CA ASN A 12 10.04 3.03 -2.00
C ASN A 12 9.52 3.98 -0.91
N THR A 13 10.19 5.11 -0.68
CA THR A 13 9.65 6.22 0.11
C THR A 13 8.76 7.15 -0.71
N TYR A 14 8.65 6.97 -2.03
CA TYR A 14 7.81 7.79 -2.88
C TYR A 14 6.55 7.02 -3.25
N VAL A 15 5.38 7.64 -3.11
CA VAL A 15 4.12 7.14 -3.68
C VAL A 15 3.89 7.69 -5.08
N LEU A 16 4.53 8.81 -5.39
CA LEU A 16 4.41 9.48 -6.68
C LEU A 16 5.76 10.07 -7.07
N LEU A 17 6.36 9.59 -8.14
CA LEU A 17 7.63 10.10 -8.65
C LEU A 17 7.55 10.26 -10.17
N ALA A 18 7.80 11.47 -10.66
CA ALA A 18 7.94 11.74 -12.09
C ALA A 18 9.35 12.21 -12.38
N SER A 19 9.99 11.72 -13.44
CA SER A 19 11.29 12.25 -13.88
C SER A 19 11.17 13.63 -14.54
N ALA A 20 10.00 13.97 -15.09
CA ALA A 20 9.68 15.28 -15.62
C ALA A 20 8.75 16.05 -14.65
N ASN A 21 7.56 16.47 -15.11
CA ASN A 21 6.62 17.24 -14.28
C ASN A 21 5.57 16.35 -13.59
N ILE A 22 5.08 16.81 -12.44
CA ILE A 22 3.76 16.42 -11.93
C ILE A 22 2.78 17.56 -12.24
N ASP A 23 1.80 17.31 -13.10
CA ASP A 23 0.85 18.31 -13.60
C ASP A 23 -0.54 18.11 -12.97
N VAL A 24 -0.97 19.05 -12.13
CA VAL A 24 -2.25 19.01 -11.40
C VAL A 24 -3.33 19.77 -12.18
N ALA A 25 -4.14 19.04 -12.94
CA ALA A 25 -4.96 19.60 -14.03
C ALA A 25 -6.27 20.26 -13.59
N THR A 26 -6.79 19.98 -12.39
CA THR A 26 -8.11 20.45 -11.94
C THR A 26 -8.02 21.32 -10.70
N ALA A 27 -8.93 22.29 -10.57
CA ALA A 27 -9.10 23.08 -9.33
C ALA A 27 -9.66 22.25 -8.16
N THR A 28 -10.12 21.02 -8.43
CA THR A 28 -10.47 20.03 -7.40
C THR A 28 -9.20 19.51 -6.73
N VAL A 29 -9.23 19.39 -5.40
CA VAL A 29 -8.12 18.86 -4.59
C VAL A 29 -7.80 17.42 -5.01
N ASN A 30 -6.52 17.14 -5.27
CA ASN A 30 -6.04 15.76 -5.39
C ASN A 30 -5.62 15.30 -4.00
N GLN A 31 -6.23 14.22 -3.53
CA GLN A 31 -5.90 13.67 -2.22
C GLN A 31 -4.78 12.64 -2.40
N ILE A 32 -3.57 13.03 -2.06
CA ILE A 32 -2.56 12.04 -1.70
C ILE A 32 -2.85 11.72 -0.24
N THR A 33 -3.89 10.94 0.00
CA THR A 33 -4.19 10.43 1.35
C THR A 33 -2.97 9.66 1.81
N THR A 34 -2.23 10.24 2.75
CA THR A 34 -1.14 9.55 3.41
C THR A 34 -1.69 8.95 4.69
N ASN A 35 -1.94 7.67 4.58
CA ASN A 35 -2.11 6.79 5.70
C ASN A 35 -0.76 6.36 6.32
N THR A 36 0.38 6.59 5.66
CA THR A 36 1.74 6.32 6.17
C THR A 36 2.86 7.23 5.68
N PHE A 37 3.96 7.24 6.45
CA PHE A 37 5.12 8.13 6.28
C PHE A 37 6.40 7.44 5.76
N PRO A 38 7.18 8.15 4.92
CA PRO A 38 6.71 9.21 4.08
C PRO A 38 6.14 8.57 2.82
N ALA A 39 4.89 8.87 2.52
CA ALA A 39 4.40 8.84 1.16
C ALA A 39 4.90 10.13 0.48
N ASN A 40 6.17 10.12 0.08
CA ASN A 40 6.77 11.25 -0.59
C ASN A 40 6.22 11.38 -1.99
N TYR A 41 6.17 12.62 -2.47
CA TYR A 41 6.11 12.88 -3.89
C TYR A 41 7.22 13.82 -4.31
N ALA A 42 7.71 13.64 -5.54
CA ALA A 42 8.64 14.58 -6.15
C ALA A 42 8.53 14.55 -7.67
N ALA A 43 8.86 15.69 -8.26
CA ALA A 43 9.06 15.81 -9.69
C ALA A 43 10.54 16.09 -9.98
N GLY A 44 11.08 15.44 -11.00
CA GLY A 44 12.44 15.68 -11.46
C GLY A 44 12.62 17.10 -11.97
N VAL A 45 11.57 17.70 -12.55
CA VAL A 45 11.56 19.07 -13.05
C VAL A 45 10.73 19.99 -12.14
N ALA A 46 9.40 19.88 -12.17
CA ALA A 46 8.52 20.76 -11.41
C ALA A 46 7.16 20.12 -11.11
N ILE A 47 6.51 20.61 -10.06
CA ILE A 47 5.09 20.37 -9.79
C ILE A 47 4.34 21.61 -10.28
N THR A 48 3.39 21.44 -11.20
CA THR A 48 2.67 22.54 -11.85
C THR A 48 1.16 22.31 -11.84
N GLY A 49 0.35 23.33 -12.12
CA GLY A 49 -1.12 23.18 -12.24
C GLY A 49 -1.93 24.12 -11.35
N LEU A 50 -3.22 23.79 -11.18
CA LEU A 50 -4.24 24.63 -10.54
C LEU A 50 -4.80 24.05 -9.23
N GLY A 51 -4.37 22.85 -8.82
CA GLY A 51 -4.86 22.17 -7.62
C GLY A 51 -3.75 21.89 -6.60
N GLU A 52 -4.14 21.46 -5.41
CA GLU A 52 -3.22 21.08 -4.33
C GLU A 52 -3.11 19.56 -4.20
N LEU A 53 -1.93 19.08 -3.80
CA LEU A 53 -1.70 17.72 -3.31
C LEU A 53 -1.79 17.74 -1.79
N ASN A 54 -2.89 17.22 -1.24
CA ASN A 54 -3.12 17.23 0.20
C ASN A 54 -2.84 15.85 0.80
N GLY A 55 -2.15 15.79 1.95
CA GLY A 55 -1.75 14.60 2.70
C GLY A 55 -0.29 14.16 2.49
N GLY A 56 0.28 14.24 1.29
CA GLY A 56 1.68 13.86 1.00
C GLY A 56 2.74 14.89 1.40
N ILE A 57 4.01 14.46 1.51
CA ILE A 57 5.16 15.37 1.70
C ILE A 57 5.95 15.49 0.39
N LEU A 58 6.22 16.72 -0.03
CA LEU A 58 7.20 16.98 -1.07
C LEU A 58 8.61 16.72 -0.51
N ASP A 59 9.30 15.69 -1.00
CA ASP A 59 10.71 15.43 -0.67
C ASP A 59 11.59 15.52 -1.92
N ASP A 60 12.09 16.72 -2.16
CA ASP A 60 13.06 16.98 -3.23
C ASP A 60 14.51 16.61 -2.84
N THR A 61 14.78 16.28 -1.57
CA THR A 61 16.15 16.05 -1.07
C THR A 61 16.73 14.77 -1.66
N ASN A 62 15.92 13.71 -1.71
CA ASN A 62 16.35 12.39 -2.13
C ASN A 62 15.92 12.03 -3.56
N LYS A 63 15.26 12.95 -4.29
CA LYS A 63 14.64 12.64 -5.58
C LYS A 63 15.60 12.11 -6.63
N SER A 64 16.84 12.63 -6.67
CA SER A 64 17.84 12.17 -7.65
C SER A 64 18.21 10.71 -7.41
N THR A 65 18.33 10.32 -6.14
CA THR A 65 18.60 8.93 -5.75
C THR A 65 17.40 8.04 -6.06
N ALA A 66 16.18 8.51 -5.77
CA ALA A 66 14.94 7.81 -6.09
C ALA A 66 14.78 7.57 -7.60
N LEU A 67 15.04 8.59 -8.43
CA LEU A 67 15.02 8.47 -9.90
C LEU A 67 16.09 7.51 -10.42
N SER A 68 17.28 7.52 -9.83
CA SER A 68 18.33 6.54 -10.18
C SER A 68 17.88 5.11 -9.83
N GLN A 69 17.28 4.92 -8.66
CA GLN A 69 16.74 3.63 -8.23
C GLN A 69 15.59 3.16 -9.13
N LEU A 70 14.72 4.08 -9.57
CA LEU A 70 13.66 3.80 -10.54
C LEU A 70 14.21 3.28 -11.87
N GLY A 71 15.29 3.89 -12.38
CA GLY A 71 15.97 3.41 -13.58
C GLY A 71 16.53 1.99 -13.43
N THR A 72 17.14 1.68 -12.28
CA THR A 72 17.62 0.32 -11.95
C THR A 72 16.46 -0.67 -11.85
N LEU A 73 15.35 -0.30 -11.21
CA LEU A 73 14.15 -1.12 -11.15
C LEU A 73 13.60 -1.43 -12.54
N CYS A 74 13.51 -0.43 -13.41
CA CYS A 74 13.09 -0.63 -14.81
C CYS A 74 14.00 -1.62 -15.53
N THR A 75 15.32 -1.52 -15.35
CA THR A 75 16.30 -2.45 -15.92
C THR A 75 16.09 -3.89 -15.42
N ASN A 76 15.83 -4.04 -14.12
CA ASN A 76 15.56 -5.35 -13.51
C ASN A 76 14.25 -5.96 -14.05
N ILE A 77 13.19 -5.15 -14.17
CA ILE A 77 11.91 -5.58 -14.76
C ILE A 77 12.13 -6.03 -16.21
N GLU A 78 12.83 -5.25 -17.04
CA GLU A 78 13.10 -5.59 -18.44
C GLU A 78 13.91 -6.89 -18.58
N ALA A 79 14.90 -7.11 -17.72
CA ALA A 79 15.65 -8.35 -17.66
C ALA A 79 14.75 -9.55 -17.30
N ALA A 80 13.84 -9.38 -16.33
CA ALA A 80 12.88 -10.41 -15.93
C ALA A 80 11.90 -10.75 -17.06
N ILE A 81 11.40 -9.75 -17.80
CA ILE A 81 10.52 -9.94 -18.95
C ILE A 81 11.23 -10.72 -20.07
N THR A 82 12.53 -10.44 -20.28
CA THR A 82 13.31 -11.04 -21.37
C THR A 82 13.73 -12.48 -21.06
N THR A 83 14.05 -12.77 -19.79
CA THR A 83 14.63 -14.06 -19.37
C THR A 83 13.62 -15.00 -18.71
N GLY A 84 12.53 -14.46 -18.17
CA GLY A 84 11.50 -15.20 -17.45
C GLY A 84 10.40 -15.76 -18.35
N PRO A 85 9.65 -16.77 -17.86
CA PRO A 85 8.47 -17.25 -18.55
C PRO A 85 7.39 -16.17 -18.55
N THR A 86 6.90 -15.81 -19.74
CA THR A 86 5.80 -14.86 -19.91
C THR A 86 4.54 -15.61 -20.32
N THR A 87 3.40 -15.20 -19.76
CA THR A 87 2.07 -15.75 -20.03
C THR A 87 1.21 -14.65 -20.62
N LEU A 88 0.43 -14.93 -21.67
CA LEU A 88 -0.57 -13.97 -22.12
C LEU A 88 -1.67 -13.86 -21.07
N LEU A 89 -2.02 -12.63 -20.64
CA LEU A 89 -3.12 -12.43 -19.71
C LEU A 89 -4.42 -12.99 -20.34
N PRO A 90 -5.15 -13.86 -19.63
CA PRO A 90 -6.43 -14.38 -20.13
C PRO A 90 -7.39 -13.24 -20.46
N THR A 91 -8.25 -13.47 -21.45
CA THR A 91 -9.30 -12.50 -21.79
C THR A 91 -10.22 -12.29 -20.59
N ILE A 92 -10.27 -11.06 -20.09
CA ILE A 92 -11.16 -10.71 -18.99
C ILE A 92 -12.58 -10.63 -19.56
N PRO A 93 -13.57 -11.32 -18.97
CA PRO A 93 -14.97 -11.17 -19.39
C PRO A 93 -15.39 -9.71 -19.42
N THR A 94 -16.32 -9.33 -20.30
CA THR A 94 -16.82 -7.94 -20.40
C THR A 94 -17.38 -7.41 -19.07
N SER A 95 -17.97 -8.29 -18.28
CA SER A 95 -18.32 -8.08 -16.89
C SER A 95 -17.97 -9.35 -16.13
N GLY A 96 -17.08 -9.26 -15.15
CA GLY A 96 -16.67 -10.42 -14.36
C GLY A 96 -15.19 -10.43 -14.00
N SER A 97 -14.75 -11.55 -13.44
CA SER A 97 -13.42 -11.72 -12.88
C SER A 97 -12.60 -12.78 -13.62
N ILE A 98 -11.29 -12.58 -13.65
CA ILE A 98 -10.32 -13.65 -13.86
C ILE A 98 -9.47 -13.83 -12.61
N THR A 99 -9.01 -15.05 -12.36
CA THR A 99 -8.03 -15.34 -11.29
C THR A 99 -6.69 -15.67 -11.92
N VAL A 100 -5.64 -15.05 -11.38
CA VAL A 100 -4.25 -15.26 -11.79
C VAL A 100 -3.40 -15.59 -10.58
N THR A 101 -2.36 -16.40 -10.79
CA THR A 101 -1.33 -16.70 -9.78
C THR A 101 -0.09 -15.83 -10.01
N PRO A 102 0.88 -15.76 -9.09
CA PRO A 102 2.11 -15.00 -9.30
C PRO A 102 2.81 -15.37 -10.62
N GLY A 103 3.30 -14.37 -11.35
CA GLY A 103 3.92 -14.55 -12.67
C GLY A 103 4.02 -13.26 -13.51
N ILE A 104 4.58 -13.41 -14.72
CA ILE A 104 4.71 -12.32 -15.69
C ILE A 104 3.63 -12.47 -16.76
N TYR A 105 2.75 -11.47 -16.87
CA TYR A 105 1.61 -11.45 -17.76
C TYR A 105 1.77 -10.39 -18.84
N THR A 106 1.80 -10.78 -20.11
CA THR A 106 1.71 -9.84 -21.23
C THR A 106 0.26 -9.46 -21.47
N LEU A 107 -0.03 -8.18 -21.63
CA LEU A 107 -1.39 -7.69 -21.84
C LEU A 107 -1.83 -7.88 -23.32
N PRO A 108 -3.03 -8.41 -23.60
CA PRO A 108 -3.50 -8.66 -24.98
C PRO A 108 -3.71 -7.39 -25.83
N TYR A 109 -3.58 -7.54 -27.16
CA TYR A 109 -3.56 -6.50 -28.22
C TYR A 109 -4.35 -6.99 -29.46
N PRO A 110 -5.15 -6.21 -30.28
CA PRO A 110 -5.08 -4.75 -30.64
C PRO A 110 -6.40 -3.90 -30.62
N PRO A 111 -6.37 -2.54 -30.69
CA PRO A 111 -5.21 -1.62 -30.76
C PRO A 111 -4.78 -1.00 -29.40
N SER A 112 -5.53 -1.21 -28.33
CA SER A 112 -5.23 -0.81 -26.96
C SER A 112 -5.58 -1.93 -25.98
N PHE A 113 -5.00 -1.89 -24.78
CA PHE A 113 -5.48 -2.71 -23.66
C PHE A 113 -6.42 -1.86 -22.81
N ASN A 114 -7.66 -2.30 -22.66
CA ASN A 114 -8.69 -1.62 -21.88
C ASN A 114 -9.15 -2.57 -20.78
N PHE A 115 -8.75 -2.29 -19.55
CA PHE A 115 -9.30 -2.90 -18.35
C PHE A 115 -10.38 -1.96 -17.82
N THR A 116 -11.64 -2.39 -17.84
CA THR A 116 -12.80 -1.51 -17.61
C THR A 116 -13.40 -1.70 -16.22
N SER A 117 -14.17 -0.72 -15.74
CA SER A 117 -14.75 -0.72 -14.39
C SER A 117 -15.67 -1.87 -14.01
N SER A 118 -16.14 -2.66 -14.98
CA SER A 118 -16.94 -3.88 -14.74
C SER A 118 -16.08 -5.15 -14.64
N GLN A 119 -14.76 -5.01 -14.68
CA GLN A 119 -13.82 -6.11 -14.75
C GLN A 119 -12.97 -6.21 -13.49
N THR A 120 -12.67 -7.44 -13.09
CA THR A 120 -11.84 -7.74 -11.92
C THR A 120 -10.71 -8.69 -12.27
N ILE A 121 -9.51 -8.40 -11.77
CA ILE A 121 -8.42 -9.38 -11.71
C ILE A 121 -8.21 -9.77 -10.26
N VAL A 122 -8.32 -11.06 -9.98
CA VAL A 122 -8.06 -11.65 -8.66
C VAL A 122 -6.64 -12.19 -8.67
N CYS A 123 -5.75 -11.57 -7.91
CA CYS A 123 -4.41 -12.05 -7.64
C CYS A 123 -4.47 -13.03 -6.46
N ASP A 124 -4.18 -14.30 -6.73
CA ASP A 124 -4.32 -15.40 -5.77
C ASP A 124 -2.96 -16.09 -5.50
N GLY A 125 -2.42 -15.86 -4.30
CA GLY A 125 -1.14 -16.41 -3.85
C GLY A 125 -0.08 -15.34 -3.57
N SER A 126 0.87 -15.66 -2.68
CA SER A 126 2.02 -14.80 -2.37
C SER A 126 3.05 -14.80 -3.50
N GLY A 127 3.61 -13.61 -3.79
CA GLY A 127 4.65 -13.42 -4.80
C GLY A 127 4.29 -12.41 -5.89
N THR A 128 5.24 -12.18 -6.80
CA THR A 128 5.17 -11.09 -7.78
C THR A 128 4.16 -11.33 -8.91
N TYR A 129 3.33 -10.33 -9.19
CA TYR A 129 2.45 -10.23 -10.36
C TYR A 129 2.96 -9.09 -11.23
N LEU A 130 3.50 -9.39 -12.41
CA LEU A 130 4.02 -8.39 -13.33
C LEU A 130 3.16 -8.32 -14.60
N PHE A 131 2.29 -7.32 -14.69
CA PHE A 131 1.49 -7.03 -15.87
C PHE A 131 2.26 -6.11 -16.81
N VAL A 132 2.50 -6.57 -18.02
CA VAL A 132 3.44 -5.96 -18.97
C VAL A 132 2.73 -5.57 -20.24
N ALA A 133 2.83 -4.28 -20.59
CA ALA A 133 2.56 -3.80 -21.92
C ALA A 133 3.86 -3.34 -22.58
N ASN A 134 4.37 -4.16 -23.50
CA ASN A 134 5.53 -3.82 -24.32
C ASN A 134 5.06 -3.19 -25.63
N SER A 135 5.35 -1.91 -25.85
CA SER A 135 4.73 -1.11 -26.90
C SER A 135 5.65 -0.84 -28.08
N ASN A 136 5.83 -1.86 -28.93
CA ASN A 136 6.18 -1.59 -30.33
C ASN A 136 4.96 -1.07 -31.14
N SER A 137 3.72 -1.23 -30.64
CA SER A 137 2.49 -0.84 -31.38
C SER A 137 1.25 -0.43 -30.54
N VAL A 138 1.30 -0.34 -29.20
CA VAL A 138 0.10 -0.14 -28.36
C VAL A 138 -0.32 1.34 -28.29
N ALA A 139 -1.52 1.71 -28.76
CA ALA A 139 -2.03 3.09 -28.82
C ALA A 139 -2.08 3.82 -27.45
N GLY A 140 -2.32 3.07 -26.38
CA GLY A 140 -2.42 3.54 -25.00
C GLY A 140 -2.96 2.40 -24.12
N ILE A 141 -2.92 2.60 -22.80
CA ILE A 141 -3.43 1.62 -21.83
C ILE A 141 -4.43 2.33 -20.94
N THR A 142 -5.60 1.74 -20.76
CA THR A 142 -6.63 2.26 -19.84
C THR A 142 -6.90 1.23 -18.76
N LEU A 143 -6.72 1.63 -17.50
CA LEU A 143 -6.83 0.82 -16.30
C LEU A 143 -7.92 1.38 -15.38
N ASP A 144 -9.14 0.90 -15.60
CA ASP A 144 -10.36 1.35 -14.94
C ASP A 144 -11.06 0.27 -14.12
N GLY A 145 -10.55 -0.97 -14.10
CA GLY A 145 -11.13 -2.09 -13.35
C GLY A 145 -10.74 -2.16 -11.88
N THR A 146 -10.91 -3.34 -11.27
CA THR A 146 -10.64 -3.59 -9.85
C THR A 146 -9.66 -4.74 -9.65
N ILE A 147 -8.73 -4.59 -8.69
CA ILE A 147 -7.82 -5.67 -8.29
C ILE A 147 -8.24 -6.22 -6.93
N THR A 148 -8.41 -7.54 -6.85
CA THR A 148 -8.71 -8.26 -5.60
C THR A 148 -7.53 -9.14 -5.21
N LEU A 149 -7.18 -9.14 -3.92
CA LEU A 149 -6.03 -9.89 -3.39
C LEU A 149 -6.54 -11.04 -2.53
N LEU A 150 -6.03 -12.25 -2.78
CA LEU A 150 -6.35 -13.45 -2.00
C LEU A 150 -5.08 -14.22 -1.64
N ASN A 151 -5.18 -15.04 -0.57
CA ASN A 151 -4.19 -16.04 -0.18
C ASN A 151 -2.75 -15.51 -0.12
N GLY A 152 -2.56 -14.34 0.48
CA GLY A 152 -1.23 -13.74 0.67
C GLY A 152 -0.72 -12.87 -0.47
N ALA A 153 -1.51 -12.60 -1.51
CA ALA A 153 -1.21 -11.54 -2.47
C ALA A 153 -1.22 -10.17 -1.77
N ILE A 154 -0.24 -9.33 -2.06
CA ILE A 154 -0.08 -7.98 -1.49
C ILE A 154 0.10 -6.94 -2.58
N VAL A 155 -0.29 -5.70 -2.29
CA VAL A 155 -0.25 -4.57 -3.25
C VAL A 155 1.15 -4.32 -3.80
N THR A 156 2.17 -4.41 -2.95
CA THR A 156 3.57 -4.14 -3.30
C THR A 156 4.19 -5.15 -4.26
N ASP A 157 3.55 -6.32 -4.43
CA ASP A 157 4.00 -7.36 -5.35
C ASP A 157 3.34 -7.25 -6.73
N ILE A 158 2.44 -6.27 -6.92
CA ILE A 158 1.71 -6.09 -8.18
C ILE A 158 2.33 -4.94 -8.96
N TYR A 159 2.79 -5.23 -10.16
CA TYR A 159 3.46 -4.28 -11.04
C TYR A 159 2.67 -4.11 -12.32
N TRP A 160 2.34 -2.86 -12.65
CA TRP A 160 1.83 -2.44 -13.95
C TRP A 160 2.95 -1.76 -14.69
N TYR A 161 3.64 -2.51 -15.55
CA TYR A 161 4.83 -2.05 -16.23
C TYR A 161 4.57 -1.81 -17.71
N THR A 162 4.99 -0.65 -18.18
CA THR A 162 4.85 -0.25 -19.57
C THR A 162 6.17 0.29 -20.10
N ASN A 163 6.55 -0.15 -21.30
CA ASN A 163 7.72 0.40 -21.98
C ASN A 163 7.48 0.62 -23.47
N SER A 164 8.11 1.67 -24.02
CA SER A 164 8.00 2.05 -25.43
C SER A 164 9.37 2.37 -26.03
N PHE A 165 9.73 1.64 -27.09
CA PHE A 165 11.02 1.77 -27.78
C PHE A 165 10.92 2.24 -29.24
N SER A 166 9.70 2.40 -29.78
CA SER A 166 9.49 2.83 -31.17
C SER A 166 9.14 4.32 -31.26
N SER A 167 9.58 5.00 -32.33
CA SER A 167 9.28 6.41 -32.59
C SER A 167 7.87 6.58 -33.15
N GLY A 168 6.98 7.29 -32.43
CA GLY A 168 5.65 7.67 -32.93
C GLY A 168 4.55 7.76 -31.85
N SER A 169 3.89 8.92 -31.79
CA SER A 169 2.82 9.39 -30.89
C SER A 169 3.03 9.20 -29.37
N LEU A 170 2.47 10.13 -28.59
CA LEU A 170 2.39 10.02 -27.12
C LEU A 170 1.64 8.73 -26.76
N ARG A 171 2.19 7.93 -25.84
CA ARG A 171 1.58 6.67 -25.39
C ARG A 171 1.33 6.76 -23.90
N ASP A 172 0.10 7.14 -23.59
CA ASP A 172 -0.30 7.46 -22.22
C ASP A 172 -0.85 6.21 -21.52
N VAL A 173 -0.56 6.12 -20.23
CA VAL A 173 -1.22 5.17 -19.31
C VAL A 173 -2.29 5.96 -18.60
N THR A 174 -3.56 5.62 -18.79
CA THR A 174 -4.67 6.21 -18.04
C THR A 174 -5.11 5.25 -16.96
N VAL A 175 -5.15 5.74 -15.72
CA VAL A 175 -5.66 5.02 -14.56
C VAL A 175 -6.85 5.82 -14.03
N GLY A 176 -8.06 5.25 -14.13
CA GLY A 176 -9.29 5.89 -13.68
C GLY A 176 -10.19 4.98 -12.83
N GLY A 177 -9.74 3.75 -12.53
CA GLY A 177 -10.56 2.75 -11.85
C GLY A 177 -10.76 3.00 -10.36
N TYR A 178 -11.90 2.53 -9.86
CA TYR A 178 -12.19 2.46 -8.43
C TYR A 178 -11.67 1.10 -7.90
N GLY A 179 -10.53 1.11 -7.20
CA GLY A 179 -9.94 -0.10 -6.61
C GLY A 179 -8.81 -0.73 -7.44
N MET A 180 -8.11 0.10 -8.21
CA MET A 180 -6.83 -0.32 -8.78
C MET A 180 -5.80 -0.50 -7.67
N LYS A 181 -4.94 -1.51 -7.81
CA LYS A 181 -3.86 -1.81 -6.87
C LYS A 181 -2.53 -2.02 -7.57
N GLY A 182 -1.45 -1.61 -6.94
CA GLY A 182 -0.08 -1.96 -7.30
C GLY A 182 0.83 -0.78 -7.64
N ILE A 183 1.97 -1.10 -8.23
CA ILE A 183 3.04 -0.18 -8.59
C ILE A 183 2.98 0.06 -10.10
N PHE A 184 2.64 1.29 -10.48
CA PHE A 184 2.46 1.71 -11.87
C PHE A 184 3.74 2.35 -12.37
N ILE A 185 4.38 1.71 -13.34
CA ILE A 185 5.70 2.09 -13.83
C ILE A 185 5.63 2.31 -15.33
N GLN A 186 6.03 3.50 -15.76
CA GLN A 186 6.24 3.81 -17.17
C GLN A 186 7.71 4.09 -17.44
N ASN A 187 8.28 3.37 -18.42
CA ASN A 187 9.65 3.55 -18.92
C ASN A 187 9.66 3.69 -20.46
N SER A 188 9.60 4.92 -20.96
CA SER A 188 9.44 5.22 -22.38
C SER A 188 10.59 6.04 -22.94
N THR A 189 11.03 5.71 -24.15
CA THR A 189 12.02 6.55 -24.86
C THR A 189 11.42 7.83 -25.47
N ASN A 190 10.08 7.98 -25.46
CA ASN A 190 9.36 9.15 -25.97
C ASN A 190 8.61 9.90 -24.85
N ALA A 191 8.25 11.15 -25.14
CA ALA A 191 7.29 11.91 -24.34
C ALA A 191 6.04 11.05 -24.08
N SER A 192 5.76 10.83 -22.81
CA SER A 192 4.69 9.97 -22.31
C SER A 192 4.23 10.49 -20.95
N LYS A 193 3.01 10.17 -20.58
CA LYS A 193 2.48 10.50 -19.26
C LYS A 193 1.65 9.35 -18.70
N ILE A 194 1.71 9.24 -17.37
CA ILE A 194 0.71 8.53 -16.61
C ILE A 194 -0.36 9.55 -16.24
N ILE A 195 -1.62 9.27 -16.56
CA ILE A 195 -2.77 10.11 -16.29
C ILE A 195 -3.60 9.42 -15.21
N LEU A 196 -3.71 10.06 -14.05
CA LEU A 196 -4.60 9.64 -12.97
C LEU A 196 -5.90 10.43 -13.10
N ASN A 197 -6.88 9.84 -13.79
CA ASN A 197 -8.18 10.46 -14.06
C ASN A 197 -9.24 10.01 -13.05
N GLN A 198 -9.28 10.69 -11.90
CA GLN A 198 -10.16 10.39 -10.77
C GLN A 198 -10.06 8.96 -10.19
N PRO A 199 -8.88 8.29 -10.18
CA PRO A 199 -8.80 6.97 -9.60
C PRO A 199 -8.86 7.03 -8.07
N THR A 200 -9.36 5.95 -7.48
CA THR A 200 -8.99 5.56 -6.10
C THR A 200 -7.99 4.42 -6.22
N LEU A 201 -6.71 4.74 -6.02
CA LEU A 201 -5.58 3.84 -6.26
C LEU A 201 -4.90 3.50 -4.93
N ASP A 202 -4.66 2.21 -4.68
CA ASP A 202 -3.81 1.73 -3.59
C ASP A 202 -2.47 1.25 -4.16
N GLY A 203 -1.41 2.04 -3.95
CA GLY A 203 -0.07 1.77 -4.45
C GLY A 203 0.70 3.02 -4.92
N CYS A 204 1.66 2.81 -5.82
CA CYS A 204 2.64 3.82 -6.20
C CYS A 204 2.60 4.11 -7.71
N VAL A 205 2.94 5.35 -8.10
CA VAL A 205 2.99 5.78 -9.49
C VAL A 205 4.35 6.38 -9.81
N TYR A 206 5.08 5.74 -10.72
CA TYR A 206 6.42 6.12 -11.14
C TYR A 206 6.50 6.29 -12.65
N ASN A 207 6.90 7.48 -13.09
CA ASN A 207 7.22 7.72 -14.49
C ASN A 207 8.72 8.02 -14.62
N ASN A 208 9.47 7.08 -15.21
CA ASN A 208 10.91 7.18 -15.35
C ASN A 208 11.32 8.17 -16.46
N THR A 209 10.41 8.55 -17.36
CA THR A 209 10.76 9.27 -18.59
C THR A 209 9.78 10.36 -19.01
N GLY A 210 8.87 10.75 -18.11
CA GLY A 210 7.75 11.62 -18.49
C GLY A 210 6.99 12.20 -17.31
N ASN A 211 5.84 12.78 -17.64
CA ASN A 211 5.00 13.48 -16.67
C ASN A 211 4.07 12.51 -15.93
N VAL A 212 3.62 12.91 -14.75
CA VAL A 212 2.40 12.36 -14.17
C VAL A 212 1.35 13.45 -14.12
N ASN A 213 0.19 13.21 -14.72
CA ASN A 213 -0.92 14.14 -14.76
C ASN A 213 -2.00 13.68 -13.78
N LEU A 214 -2.47 14.59 -12.94
CA LEU A 214 -3.42 14.30 -11.87
C LEU A 214 -4.70 15.11 -12.08
N SER A 215 -5.86 14.44 -12.06
CA SER A 215 -7.16 15.09 -12.02
C SER A 215 -8.07 14.41 -10.99
N ALA A 216 -8.16 15.02 -9.81
CA ALA A 216 -8.89 14.53 -8.63
C ALA A 216 -8.60 13.06 -8.25
N ALA A 217 -7.33 12.67 -8.25
CA ALA A 217 -6.90 11.34 -7.82
C ALA A 217 -6.90 11.20 -6.28
N GLU A 218 -7.27 10.03 -5.80
CA GLU A 218 -7.10 9.57 -4.41
C GLU A 218 -6.07 8.44 -4.39
N LEU A 219 -4.91 8.68 -3.75
CA LEU A 219 -3.83 7.70 -3.64
C LEU A 219 -3.77 7.09 -2.24
N ASN A 220 -3.49 5.79 -2.18
CA ASN A 220 -3.40 4.96 -0.98
C ASN A 220 -4.61 5.15 -0.06
N SER A 221 -5.83 5.14 -0.61
CA SER A 221 -7.06 5.37 0.15
C SER A 221 -7.45 4.21 1.09
N GLU A 222 -6.88 3.02 0.91
CA GLU A 222 -7.15 1.86 1.77
C GLU A 222 -6.27 1.90 3.00
N THR A 223 -6.87 2.25 4.14
CA THR A 223 -6.14 2.28 5.39
C THR A 223 -6.56 1.14 6.29
N LEU A 224 -5.65 0.20 6.55
CA LEU A 224 -5.72 -0.72 7.69
C LEU A 224 -5.62 0.16 8.93
N CYS A 225 -6.60 0.18 9.83
CA CYS A 225 -6.53 1.06 11.00
C CYS A 225 -7.46 0.62 12.13
N PHE A 226 -7.06 0.97 13.34
CA PHE A 226 -7.92 0.91 14.53
C PHE A 226 -8.65 2.24 14.70
N LEU A 227 -9.92 2.22 15.09
CA LEU A 227 -10.61 3.45 15.47
C LEU A 227 -10.00 4.00 16.76
N ARG A 228 -10.04 5.32 16.94
CA ARG A 228 -9.79 5.98 18.22
C ARG A 228 -10.45 5.22 19.37
N ASP A 229 -9.78 5.20 20.53
CA ASP A 229 -10.21 4.52 21.75
C ASP A 229 -10.13 2.98 21.71
N THR A 230 -9.70 2.38 20.59
CA THR A 230 -9.25 0.97 20.59
C THR A 230 -8.05 0.81 21.52
N HIS A 231 -8.10 -0.14 22.46
CA HIS A 231 -6.98 -0.39 23.35
C HIS A 231 -6.07 -1.49 22.83
N ILE A 232 -4.77 -1.20 22.81
CA ILE A 232 -3.70 -2.12 22.44
C ILE A 232 -3.02 -2.61 23.72
N LEU A 233 -2.73 -3.91 23.82
CA LEU A 233 -2.04 -4.46 24.98
C LEU A 233 -0.56 -4.09 24.96
N THR A 234 -0.13 -3.35 25.98
CA THR A 234 1.28 -3.00 26.22
C THR A 234 1.84 -3.75 27.41
N ASN A 235 3.15 -3.60 27.65
CA ASN A 235 3.81 -4.14 28.84
C ASN A 235 3.30 -3.54 30.17
N THR A 236 2.52 -2.45 30.11
CA THR A 236 1.87 -1.81 31.28
C THR A 236 0.36 -2.00 31.30
N GLY A 237 -0.19 -2.85 30.42
CA GLY A 237 -1.61 -3.13 30.28
C GLY A 237 -2.21 -2.52 29.02
N TYR A 238 -3.53 -2.52 28.93
CA TYR A 238 -4.22 -1.95 27.77
C TYR A 238 -4.11 -0.43 27.73
N LYS A 239 -3.64 0.10 26.60
CA LYS A 239 -3.48 1.54 26.36
C LYS A 239 -4.31 1.95 25.13
N PRO A 240 -5.13 3.01 25.21
CA PRO A 240 -5.82 3.54 24.03
C PRO A 240 -4.81 3.89 22.93
N ILE A 241 -5.12 3.54 21.68
CA ILE A 241 -4.19 3.66 20.56
C ILE A 241 -3.72 5.10 20.36
N GLN A 242 -4.58 6.10 20.54
CA GLN A 242 -4.20 7.51 20.41
C GLN A 242 -3.19 7.99 21.45
N ASN A 243 -2.99 7.21 22.52
CA ASN A 243 -2.02 7.52 23.56
C ASN A 243 -0.70 6.73 23.37
N LEU A 244 -0.66 5.75 22.46
CA LEU A 244 0.60 5.06 22.15
C LEU A 244 1.63 6.05 21.62
N SER A 245 2.89 5.77 21.91
CA SER A 245 4.03 6.59 21.50
C SER A 245 5.16 5.70 21.02
N VAL A 246 6.02 6.24 20.15
CA VAL A 246 7.23 5.54 19.71
C VAL A 246 8.07 5.13 20.93
N GLY A 247 8.45 3.85 20.98
CA GLY A 247 9.15 3.22 22.09
C GLY A 247 8.24 2.50 23.09
N ASP A 248 6.91 2.73 23.06
CA ASP A 248 5.99 1.91 23.86
C ASP A 248 6.08 0.44 23.43
N LEU A 249 6.04 -0.46 24.40
CA LEU A 249 6.20 -1.88 24.16
C LEU A 249 4.83 -2.57 24.05
N VAL A 250 4.47 -3.02 22.85
CA VAL A 250 3.22 -3.72 22.55
C VAL A 250 3.42 -5.23 22.51
N LEU A 251 2.43 -6.00 22.94
CA LEU A 251 2.49 -7.47 22.88
C LEU A 251 2.39 -7.94 21.42
N SER A 252 3.39 -8.69 20.95
CA SER A 252 3.42 -9.33 19.64
C SER A 252 3.35 -10.85 19.78
N TYR A 253 2.48 -11.48 19.00
CA TYR A 253 2.33 -12.94 18.92
C TYR A 253 3.29 -13.60 17.92
N GLY A 254 3.99 -12.82 17.10
CA GLY A 254 4.83 -13.32 16.00
C GLY A 254 4.72 -12.44 14.76
N SER A 255 5.69 -12.55 13.87
CA SER A 255 5.64 -11.89 12.56
C SER A 255 4.54 -12.49 11.70
N ILE A 256 4.05 -11.72 10.73
CA ILE A 256 3.00 -12.16 9.80
C ILE A 256 3.65 -12.53 8.48
N SER A 257 3.45 -13.77 8.03
CA SER A 257 3.88 -14.26 6.72
C SER A 257 2.77 -15.09 6.10
N GLU A 258 2.51 -14.93 4.80
CA GLU A 258 1.47 -15.67 4.06
C GLU A 258 0.09 -15.64 4.76
N SER A 259 -0.30 -14.49 5.31
CA SER A 259 -1.55 -14.30 6.07
C SER A 259 -1.67 -15.17 7.33
N GLN A 260 -0.54 -15.64 7.88
CA GLN A 260 -0.46 -16.44 9.09
C GLN A 260 0.55 -15.84 10.08
N ILE A 261 0.36 -16.14 11.36
CA ILE A 261 1.30 -15.74 12.41
C ILE A 261 2.43 -16.76 12.44
N VAL A 262 3.62 -16.34 12.03
CA VAL A 262 4.87 -17.05 12.30
C VAL A 262 5.19 -16.84 13.78
N SER A 263 4.61 -17.73 14.59
CA SER A 263 4.55 -17.56 16.03
C SER A 263 5.94 -17.53 16.64
N HIS A 264 6.16 -16.57 17.54
CA HIS A 264 7.28 -16.68 18.47
C HIS A 264 7.06 -17.90 19.37
N SER A 265 8.14 -18.49 19.89
CA SER A 265 8.04 -19.56 20.90
C SER A 265 7.23 -19.12 22.13
N GLN A 266 7.19 -17.82 22.40
CA GLN A 266 6.33 -17.13 23.38
C GLN A 266 6.02 -15.71 22.88
N PRO A 267 4.85 -15.11 23.19
CA PRO A 267 4.58 -13.70 22.89
C PRO A 267 5.68 -12.77 23.43
N LEU A 268 6.08 -11.78 22.64
CA LEU A 268 7.16 -10.85 22.97
C LEU A 268 6.67 -9.42 22.95
N PHE A 269 7.18 -8.59 23.86
CA PHE A 269 6.95 -7.17 23.82
C PHE A 269 7.91 -6.50 22.84
N THR A 270 7.38 -5.83 21.82
CA THR A 270 8.15 -5.17 20.77
C THR A 270 7.87 -3.66 20.78
N PRO A 271 8.88 -2.80 20.56
CA PRO A 271 8.67 -1.36 20.56
C PRO A 271 7.90 -0.89 19.33
N VAL A 272 6.92 -0.03 19.56
CA VAL A 272 6.32 0.82 18.52
C VAL A 272 7.43 1.67 17.91
N LYS A 273 7.59 1.59 16.60
CA LYS A 273 8.58 2.36 15.84
C LYS A 273 8.00 3.62 15.25
N TRP A 274 6.70 3.61 15.00
CA TRP A 274 6.00 4.70 14.36
C TRP A 274 4.51 4.60 14.67
N ILE A 275 3.83 5.74 14.72
CA ILE A 275 2.40 5.84 14.93
C ILE A 275 1.84 6.98 14.10
N GLN A 276 0.63 6.81 13.59
CA GLN A 276 -0.09 7.81 12.82
C GLN A 276 -1.57 7.74 13.07
N HIS A 277 -2.22 8.84 12.72
CA HIS A 277 -3.65 8.95 12.70
C HIS A 277 -4.14 9.67 11.45
N PHE A 278 -5.35 9.37 11.02
CA PHE A 278 -6.01 10.09 9.93
C PHE A 278 -7.51 10.18 10.17
N LYS A 279 -8.15 11.15 9.52
CA LYS A 279 -9.60 11.31 9.52
C LYS A 279 -10.09 11.22 8.08
N PRO A 280 -10.97 10.27 7.73
CA PRO A 280 -11.48 10.17 6.36
C PRO A 280 -12.29 11.42 6.02
N SER A 281 -12.10 11.92 4.79
CA SER A 281 -12.76 13.11 4.25
C SER A 281 -14.20 12.84 3.79
N PHE A 282 -14.55 11.56 3.57
CA PHE A 282 -15.88 11.12 3.12
C PHE A 282 -16.36 9.90 3.90
N LYS A 283 -17.68 9.74 4.00
CA LYS A 283 -18.33 8.59 4.66
C LYS A 283 -18.91 7.63 3.61
N ASN A 284 -18.29 6.48 3.40
CA ASN A 284 -18.75 5.43 2.50
C ASN A 284 -18.33 4.03 3.02
N SER A 285 -18.65 2.98 2.26
CA SER A 285 -18.35 1.59 2.66
C SER A 285 -16.86 1.27 2.79
N SER A 286 -15.98 2.08 2.22
CA SER A 286 -14.52 1.92 2.30
C SER A 286 -13.90 2.69 3.46
N THR A 287 -14.62 3.65 4.04
CA THR A 287 -14.11 4.53 5.11
C THR A 287 -14.85 4.40 6.44
N MET A 288 -16.07 3.85 6.45
CA MET A 288 -16.84 3.68 7.67
C MET A 288 -16.48 2.37 8.39
N PRO A 289 -16.30 2.40 9.72
CA PRO A 289 -15.74 1.29 10.46
C PRO A 289 -16.66 0.07 10.50
N ILE A 290 -16.02 -1.08 10.67
CA ILE A 290 -16.67 -2.33 11.05
C ILE A 290 -16.67 -2.41 12.57
N HIS A 291 -17.87 -2.48 13.14
CA HIS A 291 -18.10 -2.68 14.57
C HIS A 291 -18.20 -4.17 14.85
N PHE A 292 -17.29 -4.66 15.69
CA PHE A 292 -17.34 -5.96 16.33
C PHE A 292 -17.88 -5.74 17.73
N GLN A 293 -19.09 -6.22 18.01
CA GLN A 293 -19.62 -6.21 19.37
C GLN A 293 -18.74 -7.08 20.27
N LYS A 294 -18.69 -6.74 21.55
CA LYS A 294 -18.10 -7.63 22.56
C LYS A 294 -18.62 -9.07 22.38
N ASP A 295 -17.70 -10.04 22.49
CA ASP A 295 -17.97 -11.47 22.36
C ASP A 295 -18.39 -11.95 20.94
N SER A 296 -18.34 -11.09 19.91
CA SER A 296 -18.83 -11.41 18.55
C SER A 296 -17.99 -12.46 17.80
N LEU A 297 -16.71 -12.64 18.17
CA LEU A 297 -15.78 -13.61 17.59
C LEU A 297 -15.54 -14.83 18.50
N GLY A 298 -16.21 -14.87 19.66
CA GLY A 298 -16.08 -15.93 20.65
C GLY A 298 -16.20 -15.38 22.07
N VAL A 299 -16.28 -16.29 23.05
CA VAL A 299 -16.36 -15.88 24.47
C VAL A 299 -15.16 -15.02 24.84
N ASN A 300 -15.44 -13.78 25.26
CA ASN A 300 -14.47 -12.75 25.62
C ASN A 300 -13.59 -12.27 24.46
N ILE A 301 -14.07 -12.38 23.21
CA ILE A 301 -13.36 -11.94 21.99
C ILE A 301 -14.36 -11.26 21.02
N PRO A 302 -14.23 -9.95 20.75
CA PRO A 302 -13.37 -9.00 21.46
C PRO A 302 -13.83 -8.83 22.94
N GLN A 303 -12.93 -8.40 23.81
CA GLN A 303 -13.17 -8.18 25.26
C GLN A 303 -14.08 -6.97 25.52
N LYS A 304 -14.12 -6.04 24.56
CA LYS A 304 -14.99 -4.88 24.47
C LYS A 304 -15.42 -4.71 23.02
N ASP A 305 -16.34 -3.80 22.77
CA ASP A 305 -16.64 -3.40 21.40
C ASP A 305 -15.38 -2.87 20.72
N LEU A 306 -15.14 -3.33 19.49
CA LEU A 306 -13.95 -3.02 18.70
C LEU A 306 -14.39 -2.47 17.35
N TRP A 307 -13.82 -1.33 16.95
CA TRP A 307 -14.05 -0.73 15.63
C TRP A 307 -12.76 -0.72 14.83
N LEU A 308 -12.83 -1.27 13.63
CA LEU A 308 -11.71 -1.35 12.70
C LEU A 308 -12.10 -0.73 11.37
N SER A 309 -11.13 -0.26 10.59
CA SER A 309 -11.40 0.08 9.20
C SER A 309 -11.80 -1.19 8.41
N PRO A 310 -12.57 -1.06 7.31
CA PRO A 310 -13.07 -2.21 6.54
C PRO A 310 -12.03 -3.24 6.14
N PHE A 311 -10.83 -2.78 5.80
CA PHE A 311 -9.77 -3.63 5.27
C PHE A 311 -8.80 -4.15 6.33
N HIS A 312 -8.89 -3.69 7.59
CA HIS A 312 -7.97 -4.09 8.65
C HIS A 312 -7.97 -5.60 8.88
N GLY A 313 -6.80 -6.22 8.88
CA GLY A 313 -6.58 -7.64 9.07
C GLY A 313 -6.66 -8.04 10.54
N ILE A 314 -7.54 -9.00 10.83
CA ILE A 314 -7.60 -9.69 12.12
C ILE A 314 -7.42 -11.18 11.95
N PHE A 315 -6.93 -11.84 13.00
CA PHE A 315 -6.64 -13.27 12.98
C PHE A 315 -7.72 -14.06 13.71
N VAL A 316 -8.42 -14.89 12.96
CA VAL A 316 -9.38 -15.87 13.48
C VAL A 316 -8.89 -17.26 13.08
N GLU A 317 -8.84 -18.19 14.02
CA GLU A 317 -8.33 -19.55 13.80
C GLU A 317 -6.94 -19.61 13.13
N GLY A 318 -6.10 -18.60 13.39
CA GLY A 318 -4.72 -18.53 12.88
C GLY A 318 -4.59 -17.99 11.45
N LYS A 319 -5.69 -17.58 10.81
CA LYS A 319 -5.69 -16.97 9.49
C LYS A 319 -6.08 -15.50 9.56
N MET A 320 -5.35 -14.67 8.83
CA MET A 320 -5.70 -13.26 8.65
C MET A 320 -6.90 -13.12 7.71
N THR A 321 -7.84 -12.27 8.08
CA THR A 321 -9.04 -11.98 7.30
C THR A 321 -9.43 -10.52 7.53
N GLN A 322 -9.89 -9.83 6.49
CA GLN A 322 -10.23 -8.42 6.60
C GLN A 322 -11.51 -8.22 7.41
N ALA A 323 -11.57 -7.14 8.19
CA ALA A 323 -12.67 -6.83 9.09
C ALA A 323 -14.05 -6.90 8.40
N GLN A 324 -14.18 -6.32 7.20
CA GLN A 324 -15.44 -6.30 6.45
C GLN A 324 -15.97 -7.69 6.07
N GLN A 325 -15.09 -8.70 5.98
CA GLN A 325 -15.48 -10.07 5.61
C GLN A 325 -16.21 -10.80 6.75
N PHE A 326 -16.18 -10.25 7.97
CA PHE A 326 -16.88 -10.79 9.13
C PHE A 326 -18.30 -10.23 9.32
N ILE A 327 -18.74 -9.27 8.49
CA ILE A 327 -20.07 -8.66 8.64
C ILE A 327 -21.14 -9.75 8.55
N ASN A 328 -21.92 -9.88 9.62
CA ASN A 328 -23.02 -10.84 9.74
C ASN A 328 -24.39 -10.16 9.90
N GLY A 329 -24.43 -8.82 9.91
CA GLY A 329 -25.64 -8.03 10.01
C GLY A 329 -26.28 -7.97 11.41
N THR A 330 -25.64 -8.56 12.42
CA THR A 330 -26.15 -8.61 13.80
C THR A 330 -25.10 -8.16 14.81
N THR A 331 -24.13 -9.01 15.12
CA THR A 331 -23.06 -8.74 16.10
C THR A 331 -21.82 -8.13 15.47
N ILE A 332 -21.69 -8.22 14.15
CA ILE A 332 -20.63 -7.59 13.38
C ILE A 332 -21.28 -6.84 12.22
N ILE A 333 -21.20 -5.51 12.25
CA ILE A 333 -21.90 -4.62 11.33
C ILE A 333 -20.98 -3.50 10.83
N GLN A 334 -21.29 -2.94 9.66
CA GLN A 334 -20.69 -1.67 9.27
C GLN A 334 -21.43 -0.52 9.93
N ASP A 335 -20.72 0.32 10.67
CA ASP A 335 -21.30 1.38 11.48
C ASP A 335 -21.19 2.74 10.80
N PHE A 336 -22.29 3.18 10.19
CA PHE A 336 -22.42 4.50 9.56
C PHE A 336 -22.81 5.62 10.55
N ASN A 337 -23.12 5.27 11.80
CA ASN A 337 -23.59 6.22 12.81
C ASN A 337 -22.45 6.83 13.64
N VAL A 338 -21.21 6.39 13.43
CA VAL A 338 -20.03 7.00 14.06
C VAL A 338 -19.94 8.47 13.62
N GLY A 339 -19.96 9.36 14.62
CA GLY A 339 -19.98 10.81 14.43
C GLY A 339 -18.71 11.31 13.76
N GLU A 340 -17.60 11.27 14.50
CA GLU A 340 -16.26 11.59 14.00
C GLU A 340 -15.44 10.30 13.93
N VAL A 341 -14.92 10.01 12.74
CA VAL A 341 -14.04 8.86 12.51
C VAL A 341 -12.62 9.38 12.55
N GLU A 342 -11.84 8.89 13.51
CA GLU A 342 -10.40 9.11 13.56
C GLU A 342 -9.74 7.75 13.75
N TYR A 343 -8.92 7.40 12.79
CA TYR A 343 -8.25 6.12 12.70
C TYR A 343 -6.80 6.28 13.11
N PHE A 344 -6.24 5.23 13.69
CA PHE A 344 -4.86 5.15 14.14
C PHE A 344 -4.24 3.84 13.65
N HIS A 345 -2.97 3.91 13.29
CA HIS A 345 -2.16 2.72 13.11
C HIS A 345 -0.74 2.96 13.59
N PHE A 346 -0.01 1.86 13.75
CA PHE A 346 1.36 1.90 14.22
C PHE A 346 2.15 0.75 13.62
N GLU A 347 3.45 0.95 13.57
CA GLU A 347 4.41 -0.03 13.08
C GLU A 347 5.30 -0.49 14.21
N THR A 348 5.76 -1.72 14.07
CA THR A 348 6.77 -2.37 14.91
C THR A 348 8.03 -2.61 14.08
N GLU A 349 9.05 -3.26 14.66
CA GLU A 349 10.24 -3.68 13.91
C GLU A 349 9.79 -4.59 12.74
N ASP A 350 9.23 -5.76 13.05
CA ASP A 350 8.59 -6.64 12.06
C ASP A 350 7.10 -6.34 11.92
N HIS A 351 6.52 -6.57 10.73
CA HIS A 351 5.07 -6.67 10.57
C HIS A 351 4.57 -7.88 11.38
N CYS A 352 3.72 -7.66 12.37
CA CYS A 352 3.42 -8.66 13.39
C CYS A 352 1.97 -8.60 13.87
N ALA A 353 1.51 -9.66 14.51
CA ALA A 353 0.19 -9.70 15.12
C ALA A 353 0.26 -9.18 16.56
N VAL A 354 -0.56 -8.19 16.88
CA VAL A 354 -0.69 -7.56 18.21
C VAL A 354 -2.04 -7.87 18.84
N ASP A 355 -2.18 -7.61 20.14
CA ASP A 355 -3.47 -7.70 20.84
C ASP A 355 -4.17 -6.33 20.87
N ALA A 356 -5.36 -6.27 20.26
CA ALA A 356 -6.28 -5.14 20.31
C ALA A 356 -7.62 -5.61 20.90
N GLU A 357 -7.96 -5.17 22.11
CA GLU A 357 -9.16 -5.60 22.84
C GLU A 357 -9.31 -7.15 22.92
N GLY A 358 -8.21 -7.89 23.04
CA GLY A 358 -8.19 -9.36 23.04
C GLY A 358 -8.28 -10.01 21.66
N VAL A 359 -8.34 -9.23 20.58
CA VAL A 359 -8.30 -9.71 19.19
C VAL A 359 -6.90 -9.57 18.64
N LYS A 360 -6.38 -10.68 18.10
CA LYS A 360 -5.13 -10.66 17.33
C LYS A 360 -5.37 -9.87 16.05
N SER A 361 -4.69 -8.75 15.93
CA SER A 361 -4.84 -7.80 14.81
C SER A 361 -3.48 -7.49 14.22
N GLU A 362 -3.43 -7.18 12.93
CA GLU A 362 -2.16 -6.85 12.29
C GLU A 362 -1.63 -5.48 12.76
N THR A 363 -0.31 -5.34 12.87
CA THR A 363 0.34 -4.02 12.84
C THR A 363 0.39 -3.52 11.40
N PHE A 364 0.75 -2.26 11.19
CA PHE A 364 0.86 -1.78 9.83
C PHE A 364 2.00 -2.55 9.14
N ILE A 365 1.75 -3.00 7.90
CA ILE A 365 2.77 -3.63 7.07
C ILE A 365 3.88 -2.60 6.87
N ASN A 366 5.04 -2.85 7.46
CA ASN A 366 6.22 -2.03 7.22
C ASN A 366 6.56 -2.10 5.74
N MET A 367 6.21 -1.05 4.99
CA MET A 367 6.46 -0.95 3.55
C MET A 367 7.95 -0.66 3.24
N ASN A 368 8.86 -0.61 4.23
CA ASN A 368 10.29 -0.37 3.99
C ASN A 368 11.27 -0.68 5.17
N TYR A 369 11.95 -1.82 5.11
CA TYR A 369 13.11 -2.18 5.94
C TYR A 369 14.43 -1.72 5.29
N ALA A 370 14.85 -0.48 5.51
CA ALA A 370 16.26 -0.09 5.22
C ALA A 370 16.77 1.21 5.85
N ILE A 371 15.93 2.20 6.18
CA ILE A 371 16.42 3.53 6.61
C ILE A 371 16.28 3.79 8.12
N ARG A 372 15.63 2.90 8.88
CA ARG A 372 15.34 3.15 10.31
C ARG A 372 16.49 2.85 11.29
N ASN A 373 17.61 2.28 10.84
CA ASN A 373 18.75 1.93 11.69
C ASN A 373 20.01 2.79 11.49
N LEU A 374 19.92 3.96 10.84
CA LEU A 374 20.99 4.94 11.02
C LEU A 374 20.77 5.67 12.35
N PRO A 375 21.71 5.58 13.32
CA PRO A 375 21.62 6.39 14.53
C PRO A 375 21.51 7.84 14.08
N SER A 376 20.42 8.52 14.46
CA SER A 376 20.28 9.94 14.27
C SER A 376 21.57 10.59 14.78
N ILE A 377 22.30 11.25 13.88
CA ILE A 377 23.47 12.08 14.19
C ILE A 377 22.93 13.27 14.98
N ASN A 378 22.63 13.06 16.26
CA ASN A 378 22.31 14.10 17.25
C ASN A 378 22.25 13.61 18.71
N ASN A 379 23.00 12.56 19.08
CA ASN A 379 23.29 12.28 20.49
C ASN A 379 24.79 12.37 20.78
N ASN A 380 25.32 13.59 20.68
CA ASN A 380 26.43 13.99 21.54
C ASN A 380 25.90 14.13 22.96
N ARG A 381 25.87 13.02 23.70
CA ARG A 381 25.96 13.01 25.17
C ARG A 381 26.40 11.63 25.67
N ASN A 382 27.68 11.57 26.01
CA ASN A 382 28.35 10.65 26.93
C ASN A 382 28.30 9.14 26.63
N LYS A 383 29.42 8.67 26.07
CA LYS A 383 29.98 7.34 26.30
C LYS A 383 30.20 7.15 27.82
N GLU A 384 29.43 6.28 28.46
CA GLU A 384 29.94 5.53 29.61
C GLU A 384 29.52 4.07 29.52
N ARG A 385 30.53 3.21 29.68
CA ARG A 385 30.49 1.76 29.71
C ARG A 385 29.72 1.29 30.94
N ILE A 386 28.85 0.30 30.79
CA ILE A 386 28.55 -0.63 31.90
C ILE A 386 28.53 -2.05 31.33
N ASN A 387 29.64 -2.77 31.57
CA ASN A 387 29.69 -4.23 31.65
C ASN A 387 28.84 -4.68 32.85
N PHE A 388 28.21 -5.85 32.80
CA PHE A 388 28.21 -6.94 33.81
C PHE A 388 27.33 -8.07 33.23
N LEU A 389 27.90 -9.20 32.76
CA LEU A 389 28.23 -10.44 33.50
C LEU A 389 27.01 -11.29 33.88
N CYS A 390 27.10 -12.58 33.53
CA CYS A 390 26.21 -13.68 33.90
C CYS A 390 25.81 -13.66 35.39
N LEU A 391 24.55 -14.04 35.63
CA LEU A 391 24.18 -15.24 36.40
C LEU A 391 22.78 -15.71 35.96
#